data_AF-E1Y991-F1
#
_entry.id   AF-E1Y991-F1
#
_cell.length_a   1.000
_cell.length_b   1.000
_cell.length_c   1.000
_cell.angle_alpha   90.00
_cell.angle_beta   90.00
_cell.angle_gamma   90.00
#
_symmetry.space_group_name_H-M   'P 1'
#
loop_
_entity.id
_entity.type
_entity.pdbx_description
1 polymer ?
#
loop_
_entity_poly.entity_id
_entity_poly.type
_entity_poly.pdbx_seq_one_letter_code
_entity_poly.pdbx_strand_id
1 'polypeptide(L)'
;MGYTFKIGNAVPKIYEENDYMFLRFEVEPVVSEDAPAFKGDEATGKTNIRRPSYINWHEFCKETGILDVFFDDRGNLRFGKYGCVMLRKSDHIKVKEALELWQKTATIPPGFDDSLTFNEETQQWYEEGEQKYDYQLARLIWLEWWMGWALKNCETPAIEYIV
;
A
#
# COMPACT_ATOMS: atom_id res chain seq x y z
N MET A 1 12.93 6.73 4.89
CA MET A 1 12.87 6.38 3.46
C MET A 1 11.46 5.91 3.15
N GLY A 2 10.81 6.53 2.17
CA GLY A 2 9.53 6.07 1.63
C GLY A 2 9.77 5.19 0.42
N TYR A 3 8.79 4.36 0.08
CA TYR A 3 8.78 3.64 -1.18
C TYR A 3 7.41 3.80 -1.82
N THR A 4 7.37 3.66 -3.14
CA THR A 4 6.12 3.58 -3.88
C THR A 4 5.78 2.11 -4.05
N PHE A 5 4.53 1.72 -3.81
CA PHE A 5 4.07 0.41 -4.24
C PHE A 5 2.78 0.53 -5.06
N LYS A 6 2.58 -0.43 -5.96
CA LYS A 6 1.42 -0.49 -6.84
C LYS A 6 0.77 -1.87 -6.80
N ILE A 7 -0.53 -1.95 -7.03
CA ILE A 7 -1.27 -3.22 -7.14
C ILE A 7 -2.02 -3.25 -8.47
N GLY A 8 -1.79 -4.23 -9.32
CA GLY A 8 -2.43 -4.24 -10.64
C GLY A 8 -1.80 -5.22 -11.62
N ASN A 9 -1.90 -4.90 -12.92
CA ASN A 9 -1.41 -5.75 -13.98
C ASN A 9 0.09 -5.53 -14.19
N ALA A 10 0.90 -6.56 -13.95
CA ALA A 10 2.32 -6.53 -14.24
C ALA A 10 2.56 -6.79 -15.74
N VAL A 11 3.34 -5.93 -16.36
CA VAL A 11 3.75 -6.05 -17.77
C VAL A 11 5.28 -6.02 -17.90
N PRO A 12 5.86 -6.76 -18.86
CA PRO A 12 7.28 -6.67 -19.14
C PRO A 12 7.65 -5.29 -19.72
N LYS A 13 8.73 -4.72 -19.21
CA LYS A 13 9.36 -3.47 -19.66
C LYS A 13 10.84 -3.72 -19.93
N ILE A 14 11.28 -3.31 -21.11
CA ILE A 14 12.68 -3.37 -21.53
C ILE A 14 13.31 -2.01 -21.23
N TYR A 15 14.47 -2.05 -20.62
CA TYR A 15 15.27 -0.89 -20.29
C TYR A 15 16.65 -1.03 -20.88
N GLU A 16 17.24 0.11 -21.23
CA GLU A 16 18.61 0.22 -21.72
C GLU A 16 19.38 1.17 -20.81
N GLU A 17 20.50 0.71 -20.23
CA GLU A 17 21.39 1.52 -19.39
C GLU A 17 22.83 1.05 -19.57
N ASN A 18 23.76 1.98 -19.83
CA ASN A 18 25.19 1.71 -20.00
C ASN A 18 25.50 0.58 -21.01
N ASP A 19 24.82 0.58 -22.17
CA ASP A 19 24.91 -0.46 -23.21
C ASP A 19 24.42 -1.87 -22.79
N TYR A 20 23.76 -1.98 -21.62
CA TYR A 20 23.08 -3.19 -21.18
C TYR A 20 21.57 -3.07 -21.37
N MET A 21 20.97 -4.14 -21.87
CA MET A 21 19.52 -4.30 -21.90
C MET A 21 19.08 -5.16 -20.71
N PHE A 22 18.06 -4.71 -19.97
CA PHE A 22 17.46 -5.50 -18.90
C PHE A 22 15.93 -5.49 -18.99
N LEU A 23 15.35 -6.65 -18.67
CA LEU A 23 13.91 -6.85 -18.59
C LEU A 23 13.46 -6.71 -17.13
N ARG A 24 12.41 -5.93 -16.89
CA ARG A 24 11.72 -5.84 -15.60
C ARG A 24 10.22 -6.00 -15.78
N PHE A 25 9.54 -6.39 -14.73
CA PHE A 25 8.08 -6.33 -14.67
C PHE A 25 7.67 -5.10 -13.87
N GLU A 26 6.70 -4.37 -14.36
CA GLU A 26 6.12 -3.22 -13.69
C GLU A 26 4.61 -3.30 -13.69
N VAL A 27 3.99 -2.86 -12.61
CA VAL A 27 2.55 -2.73 -12.52
C VAL A 27 2.14 -1.41 -13.19
N GLU A 28 1.20 -1.51 -14.11
CA GLU A 28 0.65 -0.35 -14.80
C GLU A 28 -0.11 0.56 -13.82
N PRO A 29 0.07 1.89 -13.91
CA PRO A 29 -0.70 2.82 -13.10
C PRO A 29 -2.15 2.83 -13.57
N VAL A 30 -3.09 2.72 -12.63
CA VAL A 30 -4.53 2.69 -12.89
C VAL A 30 -5.22 3.69 -11.98
N VAL A 31 -6.21 4.40 -12.56
CA VAL A 31 -7.15 5.24 -11.85
C VAL A 31 -8.55 4.66 -12.04
N SER A 32 -9.33 4.58 -10.98
CA SER A 32 -10.72 4.12 -11.05
C SER A 32 -11.62 5.04 -10.23
N GLU A 33 -12.75 5.45 -10.82
CA GLU A 33 -13.76 6.25 -10.12
C GLU A 33 -14.47 5.45 -9.02
N ASP A 34 -14.52 4.12 -9.16
CA ASP A 34 -15.12 3.19 -8.20
C ASP A 34 -14.19 2.85 -7.04
N ALA A 35 -12.91 3.23 -7.11
CA ALA A 35 -11.95 3.02 -6.03
C ALA A 35 -12.34 3.82 -4.78
N PRO A 36 -12.05 3.32 -3.57
CA PRO A 36 -12.35 4.04 -2.35
C PRO A 36 -11.59 5.37 -2.30
N ALA A 37 -12.25 6.42 -1.81
CA ALA A 37 -11.63 7.72 -1.55
C ALA A 37 -11.85 8.06 -0.08
N PHE A 38 -10.80 8.58 0.54
CA PHE A 38 -10.82 8.97 1.93
C PHE A 38 -10.42 10.44 2.06
N LYS A 39 -10.85 11.05 3.15
CA LYS A 39 -10.40 12.39 3.51
C LYS A 39 -8.91 12.36 3.89
N GLY A 40 -8.15 13.36 3.46
CA GLY A 40 -6.70 13.43 3.65
C GLY A 40 -5.92 12.49 2.72
N ASP A 41 -6.56 12.01 1.65
CA ASP A 41 -5.99 11.06 0.68
C ASP A 41 -6.24 11.45 -0.78
N GLU A 42 -6.41 12.74 -1.03
CA GLU A 42 -6.82 13.26 -2.34
C GLU A 42 -5.80 12.95 -3.44
N ALA A 43 -4.53 12.70 -3.08
CA ALA A 43 -3.45 12.41 -4.02
C ALA A 43 -3.35 10.93 -4.44
N THR A 44 -3.85 9.97 -3.63
CA THR A 44 -3.64 8.53 -3.91
C THR A 44 -4.88 7.64 -3.80
N GLY A 45 -5.98 8.12 -3.22
CA GLY A 45 -7.17 7.28 -2.94
C GLY A 45 -7.73 6.57 -4.17
N LYS A 46 -7.91 7.30 -5.28
CA LYS A 46 -8.48 6.75 -6.54
C LYS A 46 -7.48 6.00 -7.43
N THR A 47 -6.23 5.87 -6.97
CA THR A 47 -5.15 5.25 -7.76
C THR A 47 -4.71 3.94 -7.15
N ASN A 48 -4.14 3.06 -7.97
CA ASN A 48 -3.55 1.81 -7.52
C ASN A 48 -2.14 1.97 -6.91
N ILE A 49 -1.76 3.19 -6.55
CA ILE A 49 -0.42 3.58 -6.12
C ILE A 49 -0.47 4.12 -4.70
N ARG A 50 0.50 3.72 -3.86
CA ARG A 50 0.71 4.28 -2.53
C ARG A 50 2.17 4.61 -2.28
N ARG A 51 2.42 5.60 -1.43
CA ARG A 51 3.76 6.08 -1.07
C ARG A 51 3.98 6.15 0.45
N PRO A 52 3.84 5.05 1.20
CA PRO A 52 4.05 5.07 2.63
C PRO A 52 5.54 5.20 2.99
N SER A 53 5.82 5.61 4.22
CA SER A 53 7.13 5.37 4.82
C SER A 53 7.29 3.87 5.12
N TYR A 54 8.52 3.35 5.05
CA TYR A 54 8.76 1.93 5.32
C TYR A 54 8.30 1.52 6.71
N ILE A 55 8.63 2.34 7.72
CA ILE A 55 8.28 2.09 9.12
C ILE A 55 6.76 2.11 9.30
N ASN A 56 6.07 3.11 8.75
CA ASN A 56 4.60 3.21 8.91
C ASN A 56 3.88 2.06 8.22
N TRP A 57 4.40 1.58 7.08
CA TRP A 57 3.81 0.41 6.40
C TRP A 57 4.07 -0.89 7.16
N HIS A 58 5.29 -1.05 7.68
CA HIS A 58 5.66 -2.23 8.46
C HIS A 58 4.82 -2.34 9.74
N GLU A 59 4.71 -1.27 10.52
CA GLU A 59 3.89 -1.26 11.74
C GLU A 59 2.41 -1.50 11.41
N PHE A 60 1.87 -0.84 10.38
CA PHE A 60 0.52 -1.11 9.90
C PHE A 60 0.30 -2.59 9.58
N CYS A 61 1.21 -3.23 8.83
CA CYS A 61 1.06 -4.63 8.47
C CYS A 61 1.15 -5.56 9.68
N LYS A 62 1.97 -5.19 10.68
CA LYS A 62 2.11 -5.94 11.93
C LYS A 62 0.86 -5.82 12.80
N GLU A 63 0.34 -4.61 12.98
CA GLU A 63 -0.85 -4.32 13.80
C GLU A 63 -2.11 -4.97 13.21
N THR A 64 -2.25 -4.97 11.88
CA THR A 64 -3.39 -5.58 11.19
C THR A 64 -3.21 -7.07 10.88
N GLY A 65 -2.06 -7.66 11.20
CA GLY A 65 -1.81 -9.09 11.04
C GLY A 65 -1.56 -9.56 9.60
N ILE A 66 -1.23 -8.66 8.67
CA ILE A 66 -0.95 -8.94 7.26
C ILE A 66 0.53 -8.84 6.89
N LEU A 67 1.42 -8.88 7.88
CA LEU A 67 2.86 -8.73 7.69
C LEU A 67 3.43 -9.68 6.62
N ASP A 68 2.98 -10.93 6.60
CA ASP A 68 3.44 -11.95 5.66
C ASP A 68 2.90 -11.78 4.22
N VAL A 69 1.96 -10.87 4.00
CA VAL A 69 1.52 -10.47 2.65
C VAL A 69 2.62 -9.66 1.97
N PHE A 70 3.29 -8.77 2.70
CA PHE A 70 4.26 -7.81 2.16
C PHE A 70 5.72 -8.12 2.50
N PHE A 71 5.97 -8.78 3.63
CA PHE A 71 7.30 -9.03 4.16
C PHE A 71 7.62 -10.53 4.25
N ASP A 72 8.89 -10.86 4.12
CA ASP A 72 9.44 -12.20 4.35
C ASP A 72 9.70 -12.46 5.85
N ASP A 73 10.15 -13.68 6.16
CA ASP A 73 10.48 -14.12 7.52
C ASP A 73 11.66 -13.34 8.17
N ARG A 74 12.41 -12.61 7.35
CA ARG A 74 13.53 -11.74 7.77
C ARG A 74 13.11 -10.28 7.89
N GLY A 75 11.84 -9.96 7.66
CA GLY A 75 11.30 -8.60 7.72
C GLY A 75 11.65 -7.71 6.52
N ASN A 76 12.12 -8.29 5.41
CA ASN A 76 12.31 -7.57 4.14
C ASN A 76 11.05 -7.64 3.30
N LEU A 77 10.83 -6.65 2.41
CA LEU A 77 9.79 -6.78 1.38
C LEU A 77 10.03 -8.05 0.55
N ARG A 78 8.95 -8.80 0.25
CA ARG A 78 9.00 -10.12 -0.42
C ARG A 78 9.70 -10.17 -1.78
N PHE A 79 10.15 -9.04 -2.34
CA PHE A 79 10.96 -8.99 -3.57
C PHE A 79 12.14 -8.01 -3.54
N GLY A 80 12.56 -7.55 -2.37
CA GLY A 80 13.66 -6.59 -2.26
C GLY A 80 13.35 -5.23 -2.91
N LYS A 81 14.39 -4.54 -3.41
CA LYS A 81 14.35 -3.11 -3.78
C LYS A 81 13.56 -2.80 -5.07
N TYR A 82 13.49 -3.75 -6.00
CA TYR A 82 12.86 -3.57 -7.32
C TYR A 82 12.20 -4.87 -7.78
N GLY A 83 10.87 -4.88 -7.89
CA GLY A 83 10.19 -5.95 -8.61
C GLY A 83 8.73 -6.14 -8.25
N CYS A 84 8.14 -7.12 -8.93
CA CYS A 84 6.75 -7.52 -8.80
C CYS A 84 6.64 -8.85 -8.06
N VAL A 85 5.79 -8.90 -7.04
CA VAL A 85 5.34 -10.15 -6.40
C VAL A 85 3.99 -10.51 -6.99
N MET A 86 3.85 -11.75 -7.44
CA MET A 86 2.55 -12.26 -7.89
C MET A 86 1.52 -12.17 -6.76
N LEU A 87 0.42 -11.47 -7.02
CA LEU A 87 -0.69 -11.34 -6.10
C LEU A 87 -1.53 -12.62 -6.12
N ARG A 88 -1.69 -13.27 -4.97
CA ARG A 88 -2.47 -14.51 -4.86
C ARG A 88 -3.82 -14.25 -4.22
N LYS A 89 -4.79 -15.11 -4.53
CA LYS A 89 -6.09 -15.14 -3.84
C LYS A 89 -5.94 -15.28 -2.31
N SER A 90 -4.95 -16.05 -1.86
CA SER A 90 -4.64 -16.18 -0.43
C SER A 90 -4.23 -14.86 0.22
N ASP A 91 -3.52 -13.99 -0.50
CA ASP A 91 -3.12 -12.69 0.01
C ASP A 91 -4.34 -11.77 0.18
N HIS A 92 -5.26 -11.78 -0.81
CA HIS A 92 -6.51 -11.01 -0.74
C HIS A 92 -7.43 -11.51 0.38
N ILE A 93 -7.53 -12.83 0.59
CA ILE A 93 -8.31 -13.41 1.70
C ILE A 93 -7.78 -12.90 3.05
N LYS A 94 -6.46 -12.91 3.28
CA LYS A 94 -5.87 -12.40 4.52
C LYS A 94 -6.17 -10.93 4.75
N VAL A 95 -6.05 -10.10 3.72
CA VAL A 95 -6.39 -8.67 3.82
C VAL A 95 -7.87 -8.46 4.11
N LYS A 96 -8.75 -9.25 3.48
CA LYS A 96 -10.18 -9.21 3.74
C LYS A 96 -10.52 -9.62 5.18
N GLU A 97 -9.93 -10.69 5.68
CA GLU A 97 -10.10 -11.13 7.07
C GLU A 97 -9.58 -10.07 8.07
N ALA A 98 -8.42 -9.48 7.79
CA ALA A 98 -7.88 -8.37 8.59
C ALA A 98 -8.83 -7.15 8.59
N LEU A 99 -9.39 -6.79 7.45
CA LEU A 99 -10.39 -5.73 7.34
C LEU A 99 -11.65 -6.03 8.18
N GLU A 100 -12.21 -7.23 8.06
CA GLU A 100 -13.39 -7.66 8.81
C GLU A 100 -13.14 -7.67 10.33
N LEU A 101 -11.93 -8.01 10.77
CA LEU A 101 -11.53 -7.94 12.18
C LEU A 101 -11.38 -6.48 12.64
N TRP A 102 -10.68 -5.65 11.87
CA TRP A 102 -10.43 -4.25 12.21
C TRP A 102 -11.73 -3.43 12.30
N GLN A 103 -12.67 -3.69 11.39
CA GLN A 103 -14.00 -3.05 11.39
C GLN A 103 -14.80 -3.29 12.68
N LYS A 104 -14.55 -4.38 13.41
CA LYS A 104 -15.24 -4.67 14.68
C LYS A 104 -14.76 -3.77 15.82
N THR A 105 -13.54 -3.26 15.73
CA THR A 105 -12.91 -2.43 16.76
C THR A 105 -12.81 -0.96 16.37
N ALA A 106 -12.97 -0.63 15.08
CA ALA A 106 -12.92 0.74 14.59
C ALA A 106 -14.09 1.58 15.16
N THR A 107 -13.75 2.71 15.79
CA THR A 107 -14.71 3.64 16.40
C THR A 107 -14.84 4.97 15.66
N ILE A 108 -13.89 5.26 14.77
CA ILE A 108 -13.80 6.50 13.97
C ILE A 108 -13.75 6.13 12.47
N PRO A 109 -14.21 7.02 11.57
CA PRO A 109 -14.30 6.71 10.14
C PRO A 109 -12.92 6.56 9.48
N PRO A 110 -12.82 5.82 8.35
CA PRO A 110 -11.56 5.69 7.62
C PRO A 110 -11.12 7.03 7.00
N GLY A 111 -9.82 7.34 7.13
CA GLY A 111 -9.19 8.47 6.47
C GLY A 111 -7.83 8.80 7.07
N PHE A 112 -7.31 9.98 6.72
CA PHE A 112 -6.01 10.45 7.17
C PHE A 112 -6.18 11.84 7.76
N ASP A 113 -5.50 12.10 8.87
CA ASP A 113 -5.49 13.42 9.50
C ASP A 113 -4.51 14.35 8.77
N ASP A 114 -4.97 15.57 8.47
CA ASP A 114 -4.21 16.56 7.69
C ASP A 114 -3.20 17.36 8.53
N SER A 115 -3.17 17.16 9.86
CA SER A 115 -2.46 18.02 10.80
C SER A 115 -1.20 17.38 11.36
N LEU A 116 -0.14 17.36 10.54
CA LEU A 116 1.21 17.24 11.06
C LEU A 116 1.68 18.63 11.52
N THR A 117 1.93 18.80 12.81
CA THR A 117 2.58 19.97 13.38
C THR A 117 4.09 19.72 13.44
N PHE A 118 4.91 20.69 13.04
CA PHE A 118 6.35 20.59 13.18
C PHE A 118 6.78 21.06 14.58
N ASN A 119 7.46 20.20 15.33
CA ASN A 119 8.09 20.57 16.59
C ASN A 119 9.47 21.19 16.30
N GLU A 120 9.65 22.48 16.58
CA GLU A 120 10.92 23.19 16.34
C GLU A 120 12.06 22.72 17.26
N GLU A 121 11.75 22.26 18.48
CA GLU A 121 12.74 21.82 19.47
C GLU A 121 13.31 20.44 19.15
N THR A 122 12.45 19.49 18.77
CA THR A 122 12.87 18.13 18.42
C THR A 122 13.18 17.96 16.93
N GLN A 123 12.85 18.97 16.12
CA GLN A 123 12.89 18.93 14.65
C GLN A 123 12.11 17.74 14.07
N GLN A 124 11.00 17.38 14.70
CA GLN A 124 10.15 16.26 14.30
C GLN A 124 8.72 16.71 14.03
N TRP A 125 8.09 16.11 13.02
CA TRP A 125 6.66 16.26 12.80
C TRP A 125 5.90 15.36 13.77
N TYR A 126 4.85 15.88 14.39
CA TYR A 126 3.96 15.14 15.28
C TYR A 126 2.51 15.48 14.97
N GLU A 127 1.60 14.57 15.28
CA GLU A 127 0.16 14.81 15.16
C GLU A 127 -0.31 15.52 16.43
N GLU A 128 -0.90 16.70 16.27
CA GLU A 128 -1.44 17.48 17.38
C GLU A 128 -2.98 17.37 17.39
N GLY A 129 -3.52 16.81 18.48
CA GLY A 129 -4.97 16.68 18.70
C GLY A 129 -5.47 15.23 18.80
N GLU A 130 -6.78 15.09 18.95
CA GLU A 130 -7.44 13.78 18.91
C GLU A 130 -7.49 13.27 17.46
N GLN A 131 -7.11 12.01 17.26
CA GLN A 131 -7.19 11.31 15.97
C GLN A 131 -8.63 11.31 15.47
N LYS A 132 -8.88 11.91 14.29
CA LYS A 132 -10.25 12.03 13.73
C LYS A 132 -10.56 10.92 12.74
N TYR A 133 -9.53 10.32 12.16
CA TYR A 133 -9.67 9.29 11.15
C TYR A 133 -8.81 8.05 11.44
N ASP A 134 -9.36 6.89 11.10
CA ASP A 134 -8.64 5.62 11.17
C ASP A 134 -7.88 5.37 9.87
N TYR A 135 -6.59 5.68 9.87
CA TYR A 135 -5.70 5.46 8.72
C TYR A 135 -5.45 3.97 8.46
N GLN A 136 -5.60 3.10 9.47
CA GLN A 136 -5.42 1.67 9.30
C GLN A 136 -6.62 1.08 8.56
N LEU A 137 -7.82 1.46 8.97
CA LEU A 137 -9.05 1.10 8.28
C LEU A 137 -9.04 1.60 6.83
N ALA A 138 -8.60 2.84 6.58
CA ALA A 138 -8.46 3.36 5.22
C ALA A 138 -7.50 2.53 4.36
N ARG A 139 -6.33 2.17 4.90
CA ARG A 139 -5.34 1.33 4.20
C ARG A 139 -5.88 -0.07 3.92
N LEU A 140 -6.58 -0.70 4.87
CA LEU A 140 -7.18 -2.02 4.68
C LEU A 140 -8.28 -2.01 3.61
N ILE A 141 -9.16 -1.00 3.62
CA ILE A 141 -10.20 -0.85 2.59
C ILE A 141 -9.56 -0.65 1.21
N TRP A 142 -8.52 0.20 1.13
CA TRP A 142 -7.80 0.42 -0.13
C TRP A 142 -7.13 -0.87 -0.64
N LEU A 143 -6.48 -1.63 0.25
CA LEU A 143 -5.83 -2.88 -0.10
C LEU A 143 -6.83 -3.94 -0.57
N GLU A 144 -7.92 -4.14 0.18
CA GLU A 144 -8.95 -5.12 -0.17
C GLU A 144 -9.51 -4.83 -1.57
N TRP A 145 -9.84 -3.55 -1.84
CA TRP A 145 -10.40 -3.14 -3.11
C TRP A 145 -9.42 -3.36 -4.27
N TRP A 146 -8.18 -2.87 -4.17
CA TRP A 146 -7.21 -2.97 -5.27
C TRP A 146 -6.70 -4.39 -5.50
N MET A 147 -6.59 -5.20 -4.44
CA MET A 147 -6.24 -6.62 -4.59
C MET A 147 -7.37 -7.39 -5.26
N GLY A 148 -8.62 -7.16 -4.84
CA GLY A 148 -9.80 -7.76 -5.47
C GLY A 148 -9.96 -7.33 -6.92
N TRP A 149 -9.74 -6.03 -7.21
CA TRP A 149 -9.75 -5.49 -8.57
C TRP A 149 -8.68 -6.14 -9.43
N ALA A 150 -7.43 -6.22 -8.95
CA ALA A 150 -6.34 -6.80 -9.73
C ALA A 150 -6.57 -8.28 -10.04
N LEU A 151 -6.99 -9.06 -9.04
CA LEU A 151 -7.31 -10.49 -9.23
C LEU A 151 -8.46 -10.75 -10.23
N LYS A 152 -9.36 -9.78 -10.40
CA LYS A 152 -10.50 -9.88 -11.31
C LYS A 152 -10.19 -9.39 -12.73
N ASN A 153 -9.39 -8.34 -12.86
CA ASN A 153 -9.25 -7.58 -14.12
C ASN A 153 -7.88 -7.71 -14.77
N CYS A 154 -6.85 -8.19 -14.06
CA CYS A 154 -5.49 -8.28 -14.57
C CYS A 154 -5.16 -9.69 -15.07
N GLU A 155 -4.41 -9.75 -16.18
CA GLU A 155 -3.87 -11.02 -16.70
C GLU A 155 -2.73 -11.53 -15.80
N THR A 156 -1.85 -10.63 -15.35
CA THR A 156 -0.74 -10.93 -14.43
C THR A 156 -0.88 -10.05 -13.17
N PRO A 157 -1.75 -10.42 -12.22
CA PRO A 157 -1.96 -9.62 -11.02
C PRO A 157 -0.71 -9.64 -10.12
N ALA A 158 -0.24 -8.46 -9.73
CA ALA A 158 0.98 -8.31 -8.95
C ALA A 158 0.96 -7.10 -8.01
N ILE A 159 1.89 -7.13 -7.05
CA ILE A 159 2.29 -6.00 -6.21
C ILE A 159 3.71 -5.60 -6.62
N GLU A 160 3.90 -4.35 -7.03
CA GLU A 160 5.21 -3.79 -7.37
C GLU A 160 5.74 -2.93 -6.22
N TYR A 161 7.02 -3.06 -5.89
CA TYR A 161 7.72 -2.14 -4.96
C TYR A 161 8.81 -1.35 -5.70
N ILE A 162 8.83 -0.04 -5.46
CA ILE A 162 9.81 0.90 -5.99
C ILE A 162 10.40 1.68 -4.81
N VAL A 163 11.62 1.34 -4.44
CA VAL A 163 12.37 1.93 -3.32
C VAL A 163 13.45 2.90 -3.81
#